data_AF-W9R3K5-F1
#
_entry.id   AF-W9R3K5-F1
#
_cell.length_a   1.000
_cell.length_b   1.000
_cell.length_c   1.000
_cell.angle_alpha   90.00
_cell.angle_beta   90.00
_cell.angle_gamma   90.00
#
_symmetry.space_group_name_H-M   'P 1'
#
loop_
_entity.id
_entity.type
_entity.pdbx_description
1 polymer ?
#
loop_
_entity_poly.entity_id
_entity_poly.type
_entity_poly.pdbx_seq_one_letter_code
_entity_poly.pdbx_strand_id
1 'polypeptide(L)'
;MVTLAEAQAIKRLNKSAGRRRFVFKSFSQRLEDVDVDVCFDLSLLVGFGWNPFESYENPREATGRIVCANCHLANKPVDIEVPQAVLPDTVFEAVVRIPYDLQLKQVLANGKKGALNVGAVLILPEGFELAPPDRISPEIKEKISNLSFQSYRPTKKNILVIGPVPGQKYSEITFPILSPDPATKKDVHFLKYPIYVGGNRGRGQIYPDGSKSNNNVYNATSAGIVSKIIRKEKGGYEIIIVDASDGRQVVDIIPPGP
;
A
#
# COMPACT_ATOMS: atom_id res chain seq x y z
N MET A 1 -0.03 29.69 14.90
CA MET A 1 -0.63 29.71 16.24
C MET A 1 -2.13 29.96 16.06
N VAL A 2 -2.97 29.05 16.57
CA VAL A 2 -4.43 29.21 16.50
C VAL A 2 -4.82 30.31 17.48
N THR A 3 -5.57 31.30 17.00
CA THR A 3 -6.02 32.44 17.81
C THR A 3 -7.08 32.01 18.82
N LEU A 4 -7.20 32.74 19.93
CA LEU A 4 -8.20 32.45 20.96
C LEU A 4 -9.63 32.47 20.40
N ALA A 5 -9.87 33.30 19.38
CA ALA A 5 -11.15 33.38 18.66
C ALA A 5 -11.44 32.12 17.83
N GLU A 6 -10.44 31.57 17.13
CA GLU A 6 -10.56 30.31 16.39
C GLU A 6 -10.77 29.12 17.33
N ALA A 7 -10.07 29.09 18.47
CA ALA A 7 -10.27 28.07 19.50
C ALA A 7 -11.69 28.14 20.11
N GLN A 8 -12.22 29.35 20.33
CA GLN A 8 -13.58 29.55 20.82
C GLN A 8 -14.64 29.20 19.77
N ALA A 9 -14.39 29.46 18.49
CA ALA A 9 -15.28 29.08 17.39
C ALA A 9 -15.41 27.55 17.26
N ILE A 10 -14.29 26.82 17.34
CA ILE A 10 -14.29 25.34 17.38
C ILE A 10 -15.06 24.83 18.61
N LYS A 11 -14.88 25.47 19.77
CA LYS A 11 -15.59 25.11 21.02
C LYS A 11 -17.10 25.37 20.94
N ARG A 12 -17.54 26.38 20.19
CA ARG A 12 -18.96 26.69 19.93
C ARG A 12 -19.59 25.74 18.91
N LEU A 13 -18.87 25.37 17.84
CA LEU A 13 -19.29 24.34 16.89
C LEU A 13 -19.51 22.98 17.59
N ASN A 14 -18.62 22.63 18.51
CA ASN A 14 -18.73 21.44 19.39
C ASN A 14 -19.89 21.51 20.40
N LYS A 15 -20.64 22.61 20.51
CA LYS A 15 -21.82 22.74 21.38
C LYS A 15 -23.14 22.91 20.61
N SER A 16 -23.11 23.09 19.29
CA SER A 16 -24.32 23.25 18.48
C SER A 16 -25.06 21.92 18.28
N ALA A 17 -26.40 21.99 18.22
CA ALA A 17 -27.32 20.86 18.10
C ALA A 17 -27.58 20.42 16.63
N GLY A 18 -26.86 20.99 15.67
CA GLY A 18 -26.84 20.45 14.30
C GLY A 18 -26.15 19.09 14.29
N ARG A 19 -26.63 18.13 13.48
CA ARG A 19 -26.07 16.77 13.36
C ARG A 19 -24.55 16.82 13.19
N ARG A 20 -23.81 16.58 14.28
CA ARG A 20 -22.34 16.55 14.29
C ARG A 20 -21.89 15.34 13.48
N ARG A 21 -21.04 15.57 12.50
CA ARG A 21 -20.53 14.56 11.58
C ARG A 21 -19.02 14.76 11.42
N PHE A 22 -18.30 13.67 11.24
CA PHE A 22 -16.96 13.71 10.68
C PHE A 22 -17.06 14.09 9.21
N VAL A 23 -16.17 14.94 8.73
CA VAL A 23 -16.08 15.31 7.31
C VAL A 23 -14.71 14.90 6.81
N PHE A 24 -14.62 14.27 5.65
CA PHE A 24 -13.31 13.91 5.09
C PHE A 24 -12.82 14.97 4.12
N LYS A 25 -11.51 15.28 4.17
CA LYS A 25 -10.84 16.00 3.07
C LYS A 25 -10.59 15.00 1.96
N SER A 26 -11.49 14.93 0.98
CA SER A 26 -11.08 14.48 -0.35
C SER A 26 -10.28 15.63 -0.96
N PHE A 27 -8.95 15.50 -0.98
CA PHE A 27 -8.19 16.20 -2.01
C PHE A 27 -8.47 15.43 -3.30
N SER A 28 -9.63 15.70 -3.93
CA SER A 28 -9.80 15.42 -5.35
C SER A 28 -9.08 16.53 -6.12
N GLN A 29 -7.78 16.67 -5.87
CA GLN A 29 -6.92 17.01 -6.97
C GLN A 29 -6.66 15.66 -7.63
N ARG A 30 -6.88 15.58 -8.94
CA ARG A 30 -6.03 14.73 -9.78
C ARG A 30 -4.61 15.21 -9.52
N LEU A 31 -4.02 14.75 -8.42
CA LEU A 31 -2.62 14.93 -8.15
C LEU A 31 -1.97 13.91 -9.06
N GLU A 32 -1.52 14.38 -10.22
CA GLU A 32 -0.54 13.68 -11.04
C GLU A 32 0.76 13.40 -10.24
N ASP A 33 0.88 13.96 -9.02
CA ASP A 33 2.05 13.87 -8.14
C ASP A 33 1.72 13.54 -6.65
N VAL A 34 0.80 12.61 -6.35
CA VAL A 34 0.87 11.92 -5.04
C VAL A 34 1.45 10.55 -5.29
N ASP A 35 2.69 10.36 -4.84
CA ASP A 35 3.33 9.06 -4.70
C ASP A 35 2.52 8.22 -3.69
N VAL A 36 1.53 7.52 -4.22
CA VAL A 36 0.61 6.63 -3.52
C VAL A 36 0.98 5.19 -3.88
N ASP A 37 2.02 4.64 -3.26
CA ASP A 37 2.49 3.30 -3.61
C ASP A 37 2.69 2.46 -2.34
N VAL A 38 2.01 1.30 -2.24
CA VAL A 38 2.09 0.30 -1.15
C VAL A 38 2.92 -0.94 -1.53
N CYS A 39 3.37 -1.74 -0.57
CA CYS A 39 4.31 -2.84 -0.66
C CYS A 39 3.81 -3.85 0.33
N PHE A 40 3.39 -4.98 -0.21
CA PHE A 40 3.26 -6.22 0.53
C PHE A 40 3.54 -7.33 -0.49
N ASP A 41 4.76 -7.87 -0.46
CA ASP A 41 4.95 -9.21 -0.99
C ASP A 41 4.49 -10.21 0.07
N LEU A 42 3.18 -10.46 0.11
CA LEU A 42 2.66 -11.51 0.97
C LEU A 42 3.01 -12.94 0.45
N SER A 43 3.74 -13.09 -0.66
CA SER A 43 4.21 -14.42 -1.06
C SER A 43 5.22 -15.02 -0.08
N LEU A 44 5.78 -14.20 0.83
CA LEU A 44 6.63 -14.66 1.94
C LEU A 44 5.88 -14.91 3.26
N LEU A 45 4.59 -14.58 3.37
CA LEU A 45 3.89 -14.55 4.67
C LEU A 45 3.48 -15.91 5.26
N VAL A 46 3.77 -17.04 4.63
CA VAL A 46 3.39 -18.35 5.18
C VAL A 46 4.60 -19.24 5.51
N GLY A 47 5.83 -18.87 5.11
CA GLY A 47 6.97 -19.80 5.14
C GLY A 47 8.08 -19.53 6.16
N PHE A 48 8.30 -18.28 6.59
CA PHE A 48 9.59 -17.90 7.20
C PHE A 48 9.55 -17.20 8.56
N GLY A 49 8.39 -17.10 9.23
CA GLY A 49 8.32 -16.52 10.59
C GLY A 49 8.81 -15.07 10.70
N TRP A 50 8.83 -14.33 9.59
CA TRP A 50 9.28 -12.94 9.53
C TRP A 50 8.06 -12.01 9.67
N ASN A 51 8.11 -11.09 10.63
CA ASN A 51 7.03 -10.14 10.89
C ASN A 51 7.33 -8.78 10.21
N PRO A 52 6.72 -8.47 9.05
CA PRO A 52 7.06 -7.27 8.25
C PRO A 52 6.67 -5.95 8.92
N PHE A 53 5.94 -6.00 10.03
CA PHE A 53 5.67 -4.82 10.85
C PHE A 53 6.92 -4.29 11.54
N GLU A 54 8.02 -5.03 11.60
CA GLU A 54 9.22 -4.65 12.37
C GLU A 54 10.09 -3.58 11.69
N SER A 55 10.14 -3.50 10.35
CA SER A 55 11.10 -2.62 9.67
C SER A 55 10.74 -1.13 9.70
N TYR A 56 9.44 -0.80 9.76
CA TYR A 56 8.97 0.59 9.83
C TYR A 56 7.95 0.75 10.96
N GLU A 57 8.16 1.76 11.80
CA GLU A 57 7.21 2.06 12.87
C GLU A 57 5.92 2.67 12.30
N ASN A 58 6.05 3.58 11.34
CA ASN A 58 4.92 4.24 10.67
C ASN A 58 4.99 3.96 9.17
N PRO A 59 3.91 3.48 8.53
CA PRO A 59 3.93 3.23 7.08
C PRO A 59 3.93 4.51 6.25
N ARG A 60 3.67 5.69 6.84
CA ARG A 60 3.76 6.99 6.19
C ARG A 60 4.89 7.82 6.79
N GLU A 61 5.84 8.18 5.94
CA GLU A 61 6.96 9.05 6.27
C GLU A 61 6.51 10.49 6.50
N ALA A 62 7.37 11.31 7.13
CA ALA A 62 7.09 12.73 7.35
C ALA A 62 6.88 13.51 6.03
N THR A 63 7.50 13.05 4.94
CA THR A 63 7.33 13.54 3.57
C THR A 63 5.93 13.27 3.01
N GLY A 64 5.18 12.36 3.64
CA GLY A 64 3.88 11.88 3.15
C GLY A 64 3.95 10.67 2.24
N ARG A 65 5.17 10.27 1.81
CA ARG A 65 5.43 9.03 1.07
C ARG A 65 5.12 7.82 1.94
N ILE A 66 4.55 6.79 1.32
CA ILE A 66 4.32 5.50 1.98
C ILE A 66 5.57 4.63 1.75
N VAL A 67 6.06 4.01 2.82
CA VAL A 67 7.36 3.26 2.90
C VAL A 67 7.53 2.17 1.84
N CYS A 68 6.42 1.78 1.27
CA CYS A 68 6.32 0.77 0.28
C CYS A 68 6.87 1.14 -1.11
N ALA A 69 6.88 2.43 -1.42
CA ALA A 69 7.56 2.97 -2.59
C ALA A 69 9.08 2.69 -2.57
N ASN A 70 9.64 2.25 -1.44
CA ASN A 70 11.04 1.86 -1.32
C ASN A 70 11.33 0.52 -2.01
N CYS A 71 10.32 -0.34 -2.21
CA CYS A 71 10.45 -1.61 -2.91
C CYS A 71 9.67 -1.65 -4.23
N HIS A 72 8.55 -0.92 -4.33
CA HIS A 72 7.74 -0.79 -5.54
C HIS A 72 8.02 0.56 -6.18
N LEU A 73 8.95 0.57 -7.13
CA LEU A 73 9.56 1.79 -7.67
C LEU A 73 8.73 2.45 -8.78
N ALA A 74 7.80 1.71 -9.38
CA ALA A 74 6.95 2.21 -10.44
C ALA A 74 5.66 2.80 -9.86
N ASN A 75 5.46 4.11 -10.07
CA ASN A 75 4.24 4.80 -9.66
C ASN A 75 3.07 4.45 -10.59
N LYS A 76 1.94 4.06 -10.00
CA LYS A 76 0.66 3.86 -10.68
C LYS A 76 -0.51 4.40 -9.85
N PRO A 77 -1.58 4.92 -10.50
CA PRO A 77 -2.66 5.56 -9.78
C PRO A 77 -3.46 4.55 -8.93
N VAL A 78 -3.93 5.04 -7.79
CA VAL A 78 -4.85 4.38 -6.86
C VAL A 78 -5.94 5.39 -6.51
N ASP A 79 -7.19 4.97 -6.60
CA ASP A 79 -8.34 5.81 -6.27
C ASP A 79 -8.97 5.38 -4.95
N ILE A 80 -9.56 6.34 -4.24
CA ILE A 80 -10.33 6.08 -3.02
C ILE A 80 -11.65 6.85 -3.06
N GLU A 81 -12.73 6.14 -2.79
CA GLU A 81 -14.07 6.70 -2.62
C GLU A 81 -14.52 6.51 -1.17
N VAL A 82 -14.91 7.61 -0.52
CA VAL A 82 -15.45 7.64 0.84
C VAL A 82 -16.65 8.58 0.89
N PRO A 83 -17.62 8.34 1.79
CA PRO A 83 -18.69 9.30 2.04
C PRO A 83 -18.12 10.66 2.41
N GLN A 84 -18.76 11.73 1.95
CA GLN A 84 -18.32 13.10 2.29
C GLN A 84 -18.30 13.33 3.81
N ALA A 85 -19.27 12.75 4.53
CA ALA A 85 -19.39 12.89 5.96
C ALA A 85 -20.04 11.65 6.60
N VAL A 86 -19.63 11.31 7.82
CA VAL A 86 -20.13 10.16 8.58
C VAL A 86 -20.55 10.57 9.99
N LEU A 87 -21.59 9.94 10.51
CA LEU A 87 -22.03 10.11 11.90
C LEU A 87 -21.08 9.35 12.86
N PRO A 88 -21.02 9.69 14.15
CA PRO A 88 -20.28 8.90 15.14
C PRO A 88 -20.88 7.50 15.31
N ASP A 89 -20.06 6.55 15.78
CA ASP A 89 -20.43 5.12 15.98
C ASP A 89 -21.20 4.50 14.80
N THR A 90 -20.82 4.85 13.58
CA THR A 90 -21.46 4.37 12.35
C THR A 90 -20.45 3.62 11.48
N VAL A 91 -20.89 2.50 10.92
CA VAL A 91 -20.11 1.76 9.92
C VAL A 91 -20.31 2.39 8.55
N PHE A 92 -19.22 2.63 7.83
CA PHE A 92 -19.25 3.12 6.46
C PHE A 92 -18.22 2.39 5.58
N GLU A 93 -18.43 2.47 4.27
CA GLU A 93 -17.54 1.86 3.27
C GLU A 93 -16.49 2.88 2.79
N ALA A 94 -15.22 2.50 2.81
CA ALA A 94 -14.19 3.14 2.00
C ALA A 94 -13.80 2.19 0.87
N VAL A 95 -13.97 2.61 -0.38
CA VAL A 95 -13.69 1.79 -1.55
C VAL A 95 -12.36 2.22 -2.15
N VAL A 96 -11.39 1.32 -2.14
CA VAL A 96 -10.07 1.53 -2.75
C VAL A 96 -10.05 0.83 -4.10
N ARG A 97 -9.76 1.56 -5.18
CA ARG A 97 -9.59 1.00 -6.52
C ARG A 97 -8.12 1.01 -6.91
N ILE A 98 -7.63 -0.14 -7.36
CA ILE A 98 -6.28 -0.34 -7.87
C ILE A 98 -6.43 -0.77 -9.33
N PRO A 99 -6.71 0.18 -10.24
CA PRO A 99 -6.96 -0.15 -11.64
C PRO A 99 -5.71 -0.78 -12.24
N TYR A 100 -5.82 -1.67 -13.22
CA TYR A 100 -4.75 -2.06 -14.14
C TYR A 100 -5.35 -2.81 -15.33
N ASP A 101 -4.57 -2.96 -16.40
CA ASP A 101 -4.99 -3.79 -17.53
C ASP A 101 -4.89 -5.28 -17.16
N LEU A 102 -6.05 -5.93 -17.07
CA LEU A 102 -6.20 -7.33 -16.66
C LEU A 102 -5.59 -8.33 -17.66
N GLN A 103 -5.28 -7.90 -18.89
CA GLN A 103 -4.60 -8.72 -19.89
C GLN A 103 -3.08 -8.79 -19.65
N LEU A 104 -2.53 -7.84 -18.89
CA LEU A 104 -1.12 -7.81 -18.58
C LEU A 104 -0.74 -8.94 -17.61
N LYS A 105 0.40 -9.57 -17.90
CA LYS A 105 1.03 -10.57 -17.06
C LYS A 105 2.37 -10.06 -16.56
N GLN A 106 2.71 -10.40 -15.32
CA GLN A 106 3.99 -10.06 -14.71
C GLN A 106 4.93 -11.27 -14.68
N VAL A 107 6.22 -11.01 -14.50
CA VAL A 107 7.23 -12.04 -14.23
C VAL A 107 7.07 -12.53 -12.79
N LEU A 108 6.80 -13.83 -12.63
CA LEU A 108 6.74 -14.50 -11.33
C LEU A 108 8.15 -14.82 -10.81
N ALA A 109 8.25 -15.24 -9.54
CA ALA A 109 9.53 -15.62 -8.93
C ALA A 109 10.28 -16.72 -9.70
N ASN A 110 9.57 -17.58 -10.43
CA ASN A 110 10.15 -18.64 -11.27
C ASN A 110 10.51 -18.17 -12.71
N GLY A 111 10.37 -16.88 -13.01
CA GLY A 111 10.64 -16.30 -14.34
C GLY A 111 9.53 -16.48 -15.37
N LYS A 112 8.46 -17.25 -15.09
CA LYS A 112 7.31 -17.38 -15.99
C LYS A 112 6.37 -16.18 -15.88
N LYS A 113 5.59 -15.92 -16.93
CA LYS A 113 4.54 -14.89 -16.92
C LYS A 113 3.28 -15.39 -16.20
N GLY A 114 2.75 -14.59 -15.28
CA GLY A 114 1.56 -14.91 -14.50
C GLY A 114 0.70 -13.69 -14.15
N ALA A 115 -0.40 -13.92 -13.45
CA ALA A 115 -1.34 -12.87 -13.05
C ALA A 115 -0.74 -11.93 -12.00
N LEU A 116 -1.33 -10.74 -11.87
CA LEU A 116 -0.98 -9.76 -10.86
C LEU A 116 -1.83 -9.98 -9.60
N ASN A 117 -1.18 -9.83 -8.44
CA ASN A 117 -1.85 -9.68 -7.16
C ASN A 117 -1.87 -8.21 -6.77
N VAL A 118 -2.81 -7.84 -5.91
CA VAL A 118 -2.94 -6.49 -5.39
C VAL A 118 -2.95 -6.48 -3.87
N GLY A 119 -2.64 -5.32 -3.30
CA GLY A 119 -2.71 -5.07 -1.87
C GLY A 119 -2.84 -3.58 -1.60
N ALA A 120 -3.28 -3.21 -0.40
CA ALA A 120 -3.47 -1.83 -0.01
C ALA A 120 -3.16 -1.60 1.47
N VAL A 121 -2.76 -0.37 1.79
CA VAL A 121 -2.77 0.19 3.14
C VAL A 121 -3.76 1.34 3.18
N LEU A 122 -4.56 1.40 4.23
CA LEU A 122 -5.48 2.50 4.50
C LEU A 122 -5.15 3.08 5.87
N ILE A 123 -4.72 4.34 5.88
CA ILE A 123 -4.32 5.09 7.07
C ILE A 123 -5.46 6.03 7.43
N LEU A 124 -6.18 5.65 8.48
CA LEU A 124 -7.31 6.41 9.00
C LEU A 124 -6.85 7.31 10.16
N PRO A 125 -7.65 8.34 10.50
CA PRO A 125 -7.44 9.09 11.72
C PRO A 125 -7.53 8.22 12.97
N GLU A 126 -6.92 8.66 14.05
CA GLU A 126 -7.02 7.96 15.33
C GLU A 126 -8.48 7.80 15.78
N GLY A 127 -8.76 6.67 16.43
CA GLY A 127 -10.09 6.30 16.91
C GLY A 127 -10.96 5.57 15.88
N PHE A 128 -10.70 5.73 14.57
CA PHE A 128 -11.30 4.90 13.53
C PHE A 128 -10.66 3.52 13.53
N GLU A 129 -11.45 2.49 13.26
CA GLU A 129 -10.98 1.12 13.22
C GLU A 129 -11.81 0.28 12.24
N LEU A 130 -11.34 -0.94 11.96
CA LEU A 130 -12.11 -1.91 11.19
C LEU A 130 -13.42 -2.23 11.95
N ALA A 131 -14.54 -2.21 11.23
CA ALA A 131 -15.82 -2.55 11.84
C ALA A 131 -15.82 -4.00 12.35
N PRO A 132 -16.32 -4.25 13.56
CA PRO A 132 -16.37 -5.60 14.09
C PRO A 132 -17.42 -6.44 13.33
N PRO A 133 -17.26 -7.78 13.23
CA PRO A 133 -18.08 -8.64 12.37
C PRO A 133 -19.59 -8.60 12.62
N ASP A 134 -20.00 -8.26 13.84
CA ASP A 134 -21.39 -8.13 14.29
C ASP A 134 -22.05 -6.82 13.83
N ARG A 135 -21.26 -5.79 13.54
CA ARG A 135 -21.73 -4.47 13.07
C ARG A 135 -21.76 -4.36 11.54
N ILE A 136 -21.20 -5.34 10.83
CA ILE A 136 -21.14 -5.36 9.36
C ILE A 136 -22.44 -5.94 8.80
N SER A 137 -23.10 -5.20 7.89
CA SER A 137 -24.32 -5.67 7.23
C SER A 137 -24.05 -6.91 6.36
N PRO A 138 -25.04 -7.79 6.14
CA PRO A 138 -24.88 -8.97 5.29
C PRO A 138 -24.37 -8.64 3.88
N GLU A 139 -24.85 -7.53 3.31
CA GLU A 139 -24.45 -7.03 1.99
C GLU A 139 -22.95 -6.71 1.92
N ILE A 140 -22.42 -6.01 2.93
CA ILE A 140 -20.99 -5.69 3.00
C ILE A 140 -20.19 -6.97 3.24
N LYS A 141 -20.69 -7.85 4.13
CA LYS A 141 -20.05 -9.11 4.48
C LYS A 141 -19.83 -10.02 3.28
N GLU A 142 -20.78 -10.04 2.33
CA GLU A 142 -20.65 -10.77 1.07
C GLU A 142 -19.51 -10.23 0.21
N LYS A 143 -19.43 -8.90 0.02
CA LYS A 143 -18.35 -8.22 -0.73
C LYS A 143 -16.96 -8.56 -0.17
N ILE A 144 -16.84 -8.69 1.15
CA ILE A 144 -15.56 -8.91 1.84
C ILE A 144 -15.32 -10.36 2.29
N SER A 145 -16.22 -11.30 1.95
CA SER A 145 -16.27 -12.67 2.50
C SER A 145 -14.97 -13.48 2.40
N ASN A 146 -14.06 -13.09 1.51
CA ASN A 146 -12.79 -13.77 1.24
C ASN A 146 -11.57 -12.84 1.42
N LEU A 147 -11.78 -11.70 2.06
CA LEU A 147 -10.77 -10.69 2.32
C LEU A 147 -10.38 -10.71 3.80
N SER A 148 -9.09 -10.75 4.06
CA SER A 148 -8.55 -10.65 5.42
C SER A 148 -7.94 -9.26 5.60
N PHE A 149 -8.55 -8.46 6.47
CA PHE A 149 -8.01 -7.17 6.88
C PHE A 149 -7.20 -7.36 8.15
N GLN A 150 -6.03 -6.73 8.19
CA GLN A 150 -5.14 -6.77 9.35
C GLN A 150 -4.86 -5.34 9.81
N SER A 151 -4.75 -5.13 11.11
CA SER A 151 -4.19 -3.87 11.62
C SER A 151 -2.69 -3.88 11.40
N TYR A 152 -2.12 -2.72 11.02
CA TYR A 152 -0.68 -2.58 10.81
C TYR A 152 0.12 -2.93 12.07
N ARG A 153 -0.41 -2.62 13.25
CA ARG A 153 0.14 -3.09 14.53
C ARG A 153 -1.00 -3.33 15.51
N PRO A 154 -0.80 -4.17 16.55
CA PRO A 154 -1.79 -4.33 17.61
C PRO A 154 -2.19 -2.98 18.26
N THR A 155 -1.26 -2.03 18.33
CA THR A 155 -1.49 -0.68 18.87
C THR A 155 -2.05 0.31 17.85
N LYS A 156 -1.95 0.05 16.54
CA LYS A 156 -2.35 0.96 15.45
C LYS A 156 -3.55 0.40 14.69
N LYS A 157 -4.71 0.38 15.37
CA LYS A 157 -5.97 -0.14 14.82
C LYS A 157 -6.55 0.70 13.67
N ASN A 158 -6.16 1.97 13.59
CA ASN A 158 -6.56 2.91 12.56
C ASN A 158 -5.80 2.72 11.23
N ILE A 159 -4.78 1.87 11.19
CA ILE A 159 -4.05 1.56 9.97
C ILE A 159 -4.41 0.15 9.55
N LEU A 160 -5.06 0.01 8.40
CA LEU A 160 -5.57 -1.25 7.88
C LEU A 160 -4.74 -1.70 6.69
N VAL A 161 -4.40 -2.98 6.65
CA VAL A 161 -3.60 -3.63 5.61
C VAL A 161 -4.39 -4.78 5.01
N ILE A 162 -4.28 -4.95 3.70
CA ILE A 162 -4.81 -6.08 2.96
C ILE A 162 -3.90 -6.46 1.79
N GLY A 163 -3.83 -7.74 1.47
CA GLY A 163 -3.02 -8.28 0.38
C GLY A 163 -2.50 -9.68 0.72
N PRO A 164 -1.88 -10.43 -0.21
CA PRO A 164 -1.84 -10.14 -1.64
C PRO A 164 -3.09 -10.84 -2.23
N VAL A 165 -4.11 -10.10 -2.61
CA VAL A 165 -5.31 -10.74 -3.12
C VAL A 165 -5.23 -10.83 -4.65
N PRO A 166 -5.85 -11.84 -5.29
CA PRO A 166 -5.85 -11.95 -6.74
C PRO A 166 -6.41 -10.69 -7.40
N GLY A 167 -5.58 -9.98 -8.18
CA GLY A 167 -5.93 -8.67 -8.71
C GLY A 167 -7.08 -8.70 -9.71
N GLN A 168 -7.28 -9.82 -10.41
CA GLN A 168 -8.40 -10.00 -11.35
C GLN A 168 -9.75 -10.01 -10.65
N LYS A 169 -9.79 -10.50 -9.40
CA LYS A 169 -11.02 -10.59 -8.61
C LYS A 169 -11.25 -9.35 -7.74
N TYR A 170 -10.17 -8.73 -7.27
CA TYR A 170 -10.22 -7.67 -6.26
C TYR A 170 -9.51 -6.40 -6.72
N SER A 171 -9.84 -5.92 -7.94
CA SER A 171 -9.40 -4.59 -8.39
C SER A 171 -10.02 -3.46 -7.57
N GLU A 172 -11.17 -3.73 -6.95
CA GLU A 172 -11.82 -2.85 -5.99
C GLU A 172 -11.93 -3.55 -4.64
N ILE A 173 -11.55 -2.84 -3.58
CA ILE A 173 -11.52 -3.36 -2.21
C ILE A 173 -12.33 -2.44 -1.31
N THR A 174 -13.40 -2.99 -0.73
CA THR A 174 -14.24 -2.28 0.23
C THR A 174 -13.76 -2.51 1.65
N PHE A 175 -13.35 -1.45 2.34
CA PHE A 175 -13.00 -1.46 3.75
C PHE A 175 -14.23 -1.06 4.60
N PRO A 176 -14.73 -1.94 5.49
CA PRO A 176 -15.77 -1.57 6.44
C PRO A 176 -15.14 -0.85 7.65
N ILE A 177 -15.39 0.44 7.78
CA ILE A 177 -14.77 1.27 8.82
C ILE A 177 -15.82 1.67 9.84
N LEU A 178 -15.51 1.51 11.12
CA LEU A 178 -16.28 2.06 12.22
C LEU A 178 -15.73 3.43 12.61
N SER A 179 -16.58 4.45 12.56
CA SER A 179 -16.23 5.77 13.08
C SER A 179 -16.23 5.78 14.61
N PRO A 180 -15.31 6.50 15.27
CA PRO A 180 -15.32 6.68 16.72
C PRO A 180 -16.53 7.49 17.21
N ASP A 181 -16.75 7.46 18.52
CA ASP A 181 -17.70 8.34 19.20
C ASP A 181 -16.99 9.34 20.12
N PRO A 182 -16.98 10.65 19.78
CA PRO A 182 -16.40 11.71 20.63
C PRO A 182 -17.08 11.87 22.00
N ALA A 183 -18.27 11.30 22.22
CA ALA A 183 -18.90 11.29 23.53
C ALA A 183 -18.21 10.33 24.51
N THR A 184 -17.59 9.27 24.00
CA THR A 184 -16.89 8.23 24.80
C THR A 184 -15.37 8.35 24.71
N LYS A 185 -14.82 8.71 23.54
CA LYS A 185 -13.39 8.92 23.30
C LYS A 185 -13.06 10.42 23.29
N LYS A 186 -12.44 10.93 24.35
CA LYS A 186 -12.19 12.39 24.58
C LYS A 186 -11.16 13.00 23.62
N ASP A 187 -10.32 12.14 23.09
CA ASP A 187 -9.19 12.37 22.18
C ASP A 187 -9.63 12.52 20.71
N VAL A 188 -10.90 12.22 20.41
CA VAL A 188 -11.48 12.41 19.09
C VAL A 188 -12.42 13.62 19.07
N HIS A 189 -12.39 14.38 17.98
CA HIS A 189 -13.18 15.60 17.83
C HIS A 189 -13.90 15.65 16.47
N PHE A 190 -15.00 16.39 16.39
CA PHE A 190 -15.68 16.62 15.12
C PHE A 190 -14.91 17.63 14.28
N LEU A 191 -14.01 17.12 13.44
CA LEU A 191 -13.14 17.90 12.56
C LEU A 191 -13.15 17.32 11.15
N LYS A 192 -12.51 18.06 10.24
CA LYS A 192 -12.25 17.58 8.90
C LYS A 192 -10.96 16.75 8.90
N TYR A 193 -11.08 15.45 8.68
CA TYR A 193 -9.96 14.52 8.75
C TYR A 193 -9.41 14.14 7.38
N PRO A 194 -8.08 13.99 7.23
CA PRO A 194 -7.49 13.34 6.06
C PRO A 194 -7.55 11.81 6.19
N ILE A 195 -7.66 11.13 5.06
CA ILE A 195 -7.43 9.69 4.93
C ILE A 195 -6.32 9.54 3.90
N TYR A 196 -5.36 8.65 4.16
CA TYR A 196 -4.32 8.32 3.20
C TYR A 196 -4.47 6.86 2.82
N VAL A 197 -4.37 6.59 1.53
CA VAL A 197 -4.37 5.25 0.98
C VAL A 197 -3.03 5.02 0.33
N GLY A 198 -2.61 3.77 0.23
CA GLY A 198 -1.77 3.35 -0.87
C GLY A 198 -2.15 1.97 -1.35
N GLY A 199 -1.85 1.71 -2.61
CA GLY A 199 -2.20 0.48 -3.29
C GLY A 199 -1.00 -0.03 -4.07
N ASN A 200 -1.00 -1.33 -4.33
CA ASN A 200 -0.01 -1.94 -5.19
C ASN A 200 -0.62 -3.03 -6.04
N ARG A 201 0.00 -3.21 -7.20
CA ARG A 201 -0.31 -4.26 -8.17
C ARG A 201 1.00 -4.84 -8.71
N GLY A 202 1.13 -6.16 -8.64
CA GLY A 202 2.33 -6.87 -9.08
C GLY A 202 3.45 -6.88 -8.03
N ARG A 203 4.59 -7.43 -8.44
CA ARG A 203 5.76 -7.71 -7.59
C ARG A 203 6.72 -6.52 -7.50
N GLY A 204 7.32 -6.36 -6.33
CA GLY A 204 8.33 -5.33 -6.05
C GLY A 204 9.66 -5.59 -6.76
N GLN A 205 10.47 -4.55 -6.86
CA GLN A 205 11.78 -4.51 -7.51
C GLN A 205 12.93 -4.86 -6.55
N ILE A 206 12.72 -4.67 -5.24
CA ILE A 206 13.74 -4.80 -4.18
C ILE A 206 13.15 -5.64 -3.03
N TYR A 207 13.95 -6.56 -2.49
CA TYR A 207 13.62 -7.34 -1.30
C TYR A 207 14.03 -6.63 0.00
N PRO A 208 13.50 -7.04 1.16
CA PRO A 208 13.84 -6.39 2.44
C PRO A 208 15.34 -6.41 2.80
N ASP A 209 16.11 -7.36 2.28
CA ASP A 209 17.56 -7.45 2.45
C ASP A 209 18.34 -6.49 1.53
N GLY A 210 17.65 -5.71 0.69
CA GLY A 210 18.22 -4.78 -0.28
C GLY A 210 18.59 -5.42 -1.63
N SER A 211 18.44 -6.73 -1.78
CA SER A 211 18.72 -7.41 -3.05
C SER A 211 17.64 -7.13 -4.10
N LYS A 212 18.03 -7.10 -5.39
CA LYS A 212 17.09 -6.89 -6.50
C LYS A 212 16.29 -8.15 -6.80
N SER A 213 14.99 -7.99 -7.05
CA SER A 213 14.14 -9.06 -7.55
C SER A 213 14.34 -9.28 -9.06
N ASN A 214 13.88 -10.43 -9.56
CA ASN A 214 13.82 -10.72 -11.00
C ASN A 214 12.72 -9.94 -11.75
N ASN A 215 12.03 -9.01 -11.11
CA ASN A 215 11.11 -8.07 -11.74
C ASN A 215 11.70 -6.65 -11.73
N ASN A 216 12.96 -6.54 -12.15
CA ASN A 216 13.74 -5.31 -12.13
C ASN A 216 14.76 -5.30 -13.28
N VAL A 217 15.30 -4.12 -13.58
CA VAL A 217 16.38 -3.95 -14.54
C VAL A 217 17.73 -4.29 -13.89
N TYR A 218 18.50 -5.12 -14.58
CA TYR A 218 19.88 -5.47 -14.23
C TYR A 218 20.83 -4.63 -15.10
N ASN A 219 21.61 -3.78 -14.43
CA ASN A 219 22.59 -2.91 -15.09
C ASN A 219 23.97 -3.59 -15.07
N ALA A 220 24.82 -3.25 -16.03
CA ALA A 220 26.20 -3.70 -16.05
C ALA A 220 26.95 -3.23 -14.79
N THR A 221 27.72 -4.12 -14.17
CA THR A 221 28.52 -3.77 -12.97
C THR A 221 29.78 -2.98 -13.30
N SER A 222 30.27 -3.08 -14.53
CA SER A 222 31.48 -2.40 -15.00
C SER A 222 31.35 -2.03 -16.48
N ALA A 223 32.09 -0.99 -16.88
CA ALA A 223 32.27 -0.68 -18.29
C ALA A 223 33.25 -1.67 -18.92
N GLY A 224 33.01 -2.08 -20.16
CA GLY A 224 33.88 -3.03 -20.85
C GLY A 224 33.25 -3.63 -22.09
N ILE A 225 33.90 -4.65 -22.64
CA ILE A 225 33.44 -5.40 -23.81
C ILE A 225 32.80 -6.70 -23.33
N VAL A 226 31.59 -7.00 -23.78
CA VAL A 226 30.94 -8.29 -23.51
C VAL A 226 31.68 -9.38 -24.28
N SER A 227 32.41 -10.25 -23.57
CA SER A 227 33.17 -11.34 -24.17
C SER A 227 32.33 -12.59 -24.39
N LYS A 228 31.38 -12.87 -23.50
CA LYS A 228 30.54 -14.06 -23.56
C LYS A 228 29.19 -13.85 -22.87
N ILE A 229 28.16 -14.46 -23.45
CA ILE A 229 26.83 -14.58 -22.83
C ILE A 229 26.49 -16.07 -22.73
N ILE A 230 26.30 -16.57 -21.51
CA ILE A 230 25.99 -17.97 -21.23
C ILE A 230 24.54 -18.04 -20.74
N ARG A 231 23.70 -18.80 -21.43
CA ARG A 231 22.32 -19.05 -20.99
C ARG A 231 22.29 -20.22 -20.01
N LYS A 232 21.64 -20.06 -18.86
CA LYS A 232 21.50 -21.13 -17.86
C LYS A 232 20.30 -22.05 -18.15
N GLU A 233 20.39 -23.30 -17.70
CA GLU A 233 19.34 -24.31 -17.91
C GLU A 233 17.98 -23.93 -17.29
N LYS A 234 18.00 -23.33 -16.09
CA LYS A 234 16.80 -22.86 -15.37
C LYS A 234 16.33 -21.46 -15.83
N GLY A 235 16.85 -20.97 -16.95
CA GLY A 235 16.67 -19.61 -17.43
C GLY A 235 17.64 -18.61 -16.77
N GLY A 236 17.67 -17.39 -17.31
CA GLY A 236 18.65 -16.37 -16.93
C GLY A 236 19.98 -16.49 -17.69
N TYR A 237 20.89 -15.58 -17.38
CA TYR A 237 22.13 -15.39 -18.12
C TYR A 237 23.31 -15.12 -17.19
N GLU A 238 24.49 -15.56 -17.61
CA GLU A 238 25.79 -15.09 -17.13
C GLU A 238 26.43 -14.27 -18.25
N ILE A 239 26.72 -13.00 -17.98
CA ILE A 239 27.37 -12.08 -18.91
C ILE A 239 28.78 -11.84 -18.40
N ILE A 240 29.77 -12.19 -19.22
CA ILE A 240 31.17 -11.94 -18.91
C ILE A 240 31.58 -10.65 -19.62
N ILE A 241 31.99 -9.66 -18.82
CA ILE A 241 32.45 -8.34 -19.27
C ILE A 241 33.95 -8.27 -19.01
N VAL A 242 34.71 -7.88 -20.03
CA VAL A 242 36.16 -7.69 -19.93
C VAL A 242 36.44 -6.20 -19.98
N ASP A 243 37.13 -5.69 -18.96
CA ASP A 243 37.62 -4.33 -18.94
C ASP A 243 38.69 -4.16 -20.03
N ALA A 244 38.48 -3.18 -20.92
CA ALA A 244 39.38 -2.93 -22.04
C ALA A 244 40.73 -2.35 -21.60
N SER A 245 40.83 -1.79 -20.38
CA SER A 245 42.01 -1.09 -19.88
C SER A 245 43.02 -2.00 -19.18
N ASP A 246 42.57 -2.97 -18.39
CA ASP A 246 43.45 -3.86 -17.61
C ASP A 246 43.16 -5.35 -17.79
N GLY A 247 42.19 -5.72 -18.63
CA GLY A 247 41.82 -7.09 -18.94
C GLY A 247 41.10 -7.82 -17.80
N ARG A 248 40.72 -7.13 -16.71
CA ARG A 248 39.96 -7.72 -15.61
C ARG A 248 38.60 -8.19 -16.13
N GLN A 249 38.19 -9.38 -15.68
CA GLN A 249 36.90 -9.94 -16.03
C GLN A 249 35.92 -9.79 -14.88
N VAL A 250 34.70 -9.36 -15.20
CA VAL A 250 33.57 -9.29 -14.28
C VAL A 250 32.44 -10.14 -14.84
N VAL A 251 31.72 -10.83 -13.95
CA VAL A 251 30.60 -11.71 -14.32
C VAL A 251 29.32 -11.17 -13.73
N ASP A 252 28.40 -10.76 -14.60
CA ASP A 252 27.07 -10.31 -14.24
C ASP A 252 26.08 -11.46 -14.36
N ILE A 253 25.30 -11.69 -13.30
CA ILE A 253 24.30 -12.76 -13.24
C ILE A 253 22.91 -12.13 -13.35
N ILE A 254 22.18 -12.50 -14.39
CA ILE A 254 20.79 -12.09 -14.62
C ILE A 254 19.88 -13.29 -14.32
N PRO A 255 18.91 -13.17 -13.39
CA PRO A 255 17.97 -14.26 -13.09
C PRO A 255 16.97 -14.48 -14.24
N PRO A 256 16.19 -15.58 -14.22
CA PRO A 256 15.13 -15.76 -15.20
C PRO A 256 14.02 -14.70 -15.01
N GLY A 257 13.64 -14.04 -16.10
CA GLY A 257 12.51 -13.10 -16.12
C GLY A 257 12.76 -11.84 -16.95
N PRO A 258 13.74 -11.00 -16.57
CA PRO A 258 14.19 -9.86 -17.36
C PRO A 258 14.71 -10.30 -18.73
#